data_AF-A0A1U9P8J4-F1
#
_entry.id   AF-A0A1U9P8J4-F1
#
_cell.length_a   1.000
_cell.length_b   1.000
_cell.length_c   1.000
_cell.angle_alpha   90.00
_cell.angle_beta   90.00
_cell.angle_gamma   90.00
#
_symmetry.space_group_name_H-M   'P 1'
#
loop_
_entity.id
_entity.type
_entity.pdbx_description
1 polymer ?
#
loop_
_entity_poly.entity_id
_entity_poly.type
_entity_poly.pdbx_seq_one_letter_code
_entity_poly.pdbx_strand_id
1 'polypeptide(L)' 'MTSNAPTCPECSQAMKFGGFVLCRREDDGERVCRSLWKCPARHVWWHWADRPDEALEACPMPEMFL' A
#
# COMPACT_ATOMS: atom_id res chain seq x y z
N MET A 1 16.29 4.33 6.72
CA MET A 1 15.17 5.27 6.52
C MET A 1 14.06 4.84 7.44
N THR A 2 13.75 5.62 8.47
CA THR A 2 12.61 5.37 9.36
C THR A 2 11.34 5.72 8.58
N SER A 3 10.77 4.75 7.89
CA SER A 3 9.43 4.88 7.32
C SER A 3 8.45 4.98 8.48
N ASN A 4 7.95 6.18 8.73
CA ASN A 4 6.80 6.35 9.61
C ASN A 4 5.65 5.61 8.95
N ALA A 5 5.11 4.59 9.62
CA ALA A 5 4.03 3.81 9.04
C ALA A 5 2.85 4.75 8.72
N PRO A 6 2.29 4.70 7.51
CA PRO A 6 1.23 5.59 7.13
C PRO A 6 -0.01 5.37 8.00
N THR A 7 -0.81 6.41 8.09
CA THR A 7 -2.12 6.36 8.77
C THR A 7 -3.20 6.00 7.75
N CYS A 8 -4.15 5.16 8.14
CA CYS A 8 -5.25 4.77 7.27
C CYS A 8 -6.14 5.97 6.93
N PRO A 9 -6.41 6.28 5.65
CA PRO A 9 -7.27 7.40 5.26
C PRO A 9 -8.71 7.30 5.79
N GLU A 10 -9.20 6.08 6.02
CA GLU A 10 -10.61 5.83 6.39
C GLU A 10 -10.85 5.83 7.90
N CYS A 11 -9.95 5.22 8.69
CA CYS A 11 -10.17 5.04 10.13
C CYS A 11 -9.14 5.76 11.01
N SER A 12 -8.20 6.48 10.39
CA SER A 12 -7.11 7.22 11.05
C SER A 12 -6.23 6.36 11.98
N GLN A 13 -6.28 5.03 11.86
CA GLN A 13 -5.43 4.12 12.62
C GLN A 13 -4.06 3.97 11.96
N ALA A 14 -3.02 3.75 12.77
CA ALA A 14 -1.70 3.39 12.26
C ALA A 14 -1.76 2.06 11.49
N MET A 15 -1.12 2.02 10.33
CA MET A 15 -1.08 0.81 9.50
C MET A 15 0.17 -0.03 9.79
N LYS A 16 0.07 -1.33 9.52
CA LYS A 16 1.19 -2.27 9.53
C LYS A 16 1.60 -2.57 8.10
N PHE A 17 2.90 -2.70 7.88
CA PHE A 17 3.44 -3.15 6.60
C PHE A 17 3.04 -4.61 6.35
N GLY A 18 2.47 -4.87 5.17
CA GLY A 18 1.96 -6.17 4.76
C GLY A 18 2.84 -6.92 3.76
N GLY A 19 3.91 -6.29 3.26
CA GLY A 19 4.82 -6.87 2.26
C GLY A 19 4.83 -6.08 0.95
N PHE A 20 5.44 -6.68 -0.07
CA PHE A 20 5.48 -6.14 -1.42
C PHE A 20 4.63 -7.00 -2.37
N VAL A 21 3.90 -6.33 -3.26
CA VAL A 21 3.13 -6.97 -4.34
C VAL A 21 3.71 -6.52 -5.66
N LEU A 22 4.18 -7.45 -6.49
CA LEU A 22 4.70 -7.12 -7.82
C LEU A 22 3.53 -6.82 -8.77
N CYS A 23 3.46 -5.60 -9.26
CA CYS A 23 2.41 -5.14 -10.18
C CYS A 23 3.04 -4.60 -11.47
N ARG A 24 2.26 -4.62 -12.55
CA ARG A 24 2.59 -3.83 -13.74
C ARG A 24 2.05 -2.43 -13.55
N ARG A 25 2.89 -1.40 -13.72
CA ARG A 25 2.46 -0.01 -13.73
C ARG A 25 1.97 0.34 -15.12
N GLU A 26 0.75 0.86 -15.22
CA GLU A 26 0.12 1.14 -16.53
C GLU A 26 0.81 2.28 -17.26
N ASP A 27 1.30 3.30 -16.52
CA ASP A 27 1.91 4.51 -17.07
C ASP A 27 3.15 4.25 -17.94
N ASP A 28 4.02 3.33 -17.51
CA ASP A 28 5.30 3.03 -18.16
C ASP A 28 5.45 1.55 -18.56
N GLY A 29 4.49 0.71 -18.19
CA GLY A 29 4.48 -0.71 -18.50
C GLY A 29 5.49 -1.54 -17.71
N GLU A 30 6.23 -0.95 -16.77
CA GLU A 30 7.24 -1.63 -15.98
C GLU A 30 6.63 -2.52 -14.89
N ARG A 31 7.40 -3.50 -14.42
CA ARG A 31 7.03 -4.32 -13.25
C ARG A 31 7.72 -3.77 -12.02
N VAL A 32 6.93 -3.18 -11.13
CA VAL A 32 7.40 -2.51 -9.93
C VAL A 32 6.61 -2.98 -8.72
N CYS A 33 7.24 -3.00 -7.55
CA CYS A 33 6.56 -3.41 -6.32
C CYS A 33 5.63 -2.30 -5.81
N ARG A 34 4.45 -2.68 -5.35
CA ARG A 34 3.59 -1.91 -4.46
C ARG A 34 3.91 -2.27 -3.01
N SER A 35 4.09 -1.29 -2.15
CA SER A 35 4.17 -1.47 -0.69
C SER A 35 2.76 -1.64 -0.13
N LEU A 36 2.47 -2.78 0.49
CA LEU A 36 1.16 -3.09 1.07
C LEU A 36 1.07 -2.60 2.52
N TRP A 37 -0.06 -2.01 2.88
CA TRP A 37 -0.35 -1.48 4.20
C TRP A 37 -1.74 -1.93 4.68
N LYS A 38 -1.83 -2.34 5.94
CA LYS A 38 -3.07 -2.83 6.54
C LYS A 38 -3.36 -2.16 7.86
N CYS A 39 -4.58 -1.67 8.05
CA CYS A 39 -5.03 -1.15 9.34
C CYS A 39 -5.78 -2.22 10.16
N PRO A 40 -5.96 -2.04 11.49
CA PRO A 40 -6.73 -2.97 12.33
C PRO A 40 -8.19 -3.14 11.90
N ALA A 41 -8.76 -2.14 11.21
CA ALA A 41 -10.12 -2.18 10.66
C ALA A 41 -10.22 -2.92 9.32
N ARG A 42 -9.17 -3.67 8.91
CA ARG A 42 -9.10 -4.48 7.69
C ARG A 42 -9.13 -3.69 6.37
N HIS A 43 -8.88 -2.37 6.38
CA HIS A 43 -8.61 -1.65 5.14
C HIS A 43 -7.20 -1.97 4.63
N VAL A 44 -7.11 -2.24 3.33
CA VAL A 44 -5.85 -2.55 2.65
C VAL A 44 -5.54 -1.45 1.65
N TRP A 45 -4.40 -0.81 1.85
CA TRP A 45 -3.91 0.29 1.03
C TRP A 45 -2.53 -0.04 0.48
N TRP A 46 -2.15 0.61 -0.60
CA TRP A 46 -0.81 0.47 -1.16
C TRP A 46 -0.36 1.73 -1.88
N HIS A 47 0.93 1.84 -2.13
CA HIS A 47 1.53 2.85 -3.01
C HIS A 47 2.71 2.20 -3.72
N TRP A 48 3.25 2.86 -4.74
CA TRP A 48 4.47 2.39 -5.41
C TRP A 48 5.66 2.42 -4.45
N ALA A 49 6.41 1.33 -4.35
CA ALA A 49 7.52 1.22 -3.39
C ALA A 49 8.70 2.15 -3.74
N ASP A 50 8.88 2.45 -5.02
CA ASP A 50 9.82 3.43 -5.56
C ASP A 50 9.30 4.88 -5.45
N ARG A 51 8.05 5.08 -5.03
CA ARG A 51 7.42 6.40 -4.87
C ARG A 51 6.64 6.48 -3.54
N PRO A 52 7.31 6.40 -2.38
CA PRO A 52 6.66 6.33 -1.07
C PRO A 52 5.92 7.61 -0.66
N ASP A 53 6.22 8.74 -1.30
CA ASP A 53 5.56 10.02 -1.03
C ASP A 53 4.29 10.23 -1.87
N GLU A 54 4.00 9.35 -2.84
CA GLU A 54 2.72 9.37 -3.58
C GLU A 54 1.55 8.95 -2.67
N ALA A 55 0.34 9.34 -3.07
CA ALA A 55 -0.86 9.03 -2.31
C ALA A 55 -1.09 7.51 -2.19
N LEU A 56 -1.63 7.09 -1.05
CA LEU A 56 -2.12 5.74 -0.90
C LEU A 56 -3.34 5.52 -1.80
N GLU A 57 -3.31 4.40 -2.50
CA GLU A 57 -4.42 3.90 -3.30
C GLU A 57 -5.07 2.69 -2.59
N ALA A 58 -6.36 2.50 -2.81
CA ALA A 58 -7.05 1.31 -2.31
C ALA A 58 -6.52 0.08 -3.05
N CYS A 59 -6.25 -1.00 -2.31
CA CYS A 59 -5.95 -2.28 -2.93
C CYS A 59 -7.22 -2.82 -3.61
N PRO A 60 -7.19 -3.17 -4.91
CA PRO A 60 -8.36 -3.65 -5.65
C PRO A 60 -8.77 -5.07 -5.26
N MET A 61 -7.91 -5.80 -4.53
CA MET A 61 -8.12 -7.18 -4.12
C MET A 61 -7.78 -7.33 -2.63
N PRO A 62 -8.47 -6.60 -1.73
CA PRO A 62 -8.10 -6.57 -0.33
C PRO A 62 -8.18 -7.96 0.32
N GLU A 63 -9.11 -8.81 -0.11
CA GLU A 63 -9.38 -10.15 0.44
C GLU A 63 -8.20 -11.12 0.32
N MET A 64 -7.30 -10.87 -0.63
CA MET A 64 -6.05 -11.65 -0.78
C MET A 64 -5.07 -11.45 0.38
N PHE A 65 -5.30 -10.45 1.22
CA PHE A 65 -4.37 -10.00 2.25
C PHE A 65 -4.99 -9.88 3.66
N LEU A 66 -6.26 -10.24 3.83
CA LEU A 66 -7.00 -10.14 5.10
C LEU A 66 -6.72 -11.28 6.08
#